data_AF-A0A6L7CMW7-F1
#
_entry.id   AF-A0A6L7CMW7-F1
#
_cell.length_a   1.000
_cell.length_b   1.000
_cell.length_c   1.000
_cell.angle_alpha   90.00
_cell.angle_beta   90.00
_cell.angle_gamma   90.00
#
_symmetry.space_group_name_H-M   'P 1'
#
loop_
_entity.id
_entity.type
_entity.pdbx_description
1 polymer ?
#
loop_
_entity_poly.entity_id
_entity_poly.type
_entity_poly.pdbx_seq_one_letter_code
_entity_poly.pdbx_strand_id
1 'polypeptide(L)'
;IDKFAGENTIYGSIRLTNRQTFQFHGILKKNVKPVHQMLHSVGLDALATANDMNRNVLCTSNPYESQLHAEAYEWAKKISEHLLPRTRAYAEIWLDQEKVATTDEEPILGQTYLPRKFKTTVVIPPQNDIDLHANDMNFVAIAENGKLVGFNLLVGGGLSIEHGNKKTYARTASEFGYLPLEHTLAVAEAVVTTQRDWGNRTDRKNAKTKYTLERVGVETFKAEVERRAGIKFEPIRPYEFTGRGDRIGWVKGIDDNWHLTL
;
A
#
# COMPACT_ATOMS: atom_id res chain seq x y z
N ILE A 1 -17.75 -13.83 -3.50
CA ILE A 1 -17.43 -13.23 -2.18
C ILE A 1 -18.62 -13.37 -1.23
N ASP A 2 -19.74 -12.69 -1.48
CA ASP A 2 -20.95 -12.72 -0.63
C ASP A 2 -21.45 -14.13 -0.28
N LYS A 3 -21.65 -14.96 -1.32
CA LYS A 3 -21.99 -16.39 -1.15
C LYS A 3 -21.06 -17.13 -0.17
N PHE A 4 -19.74 -16.91 -0.29
CA PHE A 4 -18.77 -17.58 0.59
C PHE A 4 -18.90 -17.10 2.04
N ALA A 5 -19.15 -15.80 2.26
CA ALA A 5 -19.41 -15.29 3.60
C ALA A 5 -20.58 -16.01 4.26
N GLY A 6 -21.73 -16.08 3.56
CA GLY A 6 -22.95 -16.70 4.08
C GLY A 6 -22.84 -18.21 4.32
N GLU A 7 -22.14 -18.93 3.44
CA GLU A 7 -22.12 -20.40 3.44
C GLU A 7 -20.94 -21.02 4.19
N ASN A 8 -19.81 -20.31 4.29
CA ASN A 8 -18.54 -20.92 4.70
C ASN A 8 -17.83 -20.20 5.86
N THR A 9 -18.50 -19.24 6.49
CA THR A 9 -18.02 -18.52 7.66
C THR A 9 -19.01 -18.61 8.82
N ILE A 10 -18.51 -18.59 10.06
CA ILE A 10 -19.37 -18.61 11.28
C ILE A 10 -20.27 -17.37 11.35
N TYR A 11 -19.77 -16.21 10.92
CA TYR A 11 -20.43 -14.92 11.15
C TYR A 11 -21.26 -14.41 9.98
N GLY A 12 -21.22 -15.06 8.81
CA GLY A 12 -22.04 -14.68 7.65
C GLY A 12 -21.78 -13.28 7.10
N SER A 13 -20.64 -12.64 7.41
CA SER A 13 -20.43 -11.20 7.16
C SER A 13 -19.19 -10.90 6.30
N ILE A 14 -19.26 -9.78 5.58
CA ILE A 14 -18.14 -9.14 4.89
C ILE A 14 -17.79 -7.86 5.65
N ARG A 15 -16.54 -7.76 6.12
CA ARG A 15 -16.04 -6.53 6.74
C ARG A 15 -15.16 -5.76 5.76
N LEU A 16 -15.70 -4.70 5.15
CA LEU A 16 -14.88 -3.70 4.42
C LEU A 16 -13.93 -3.04 5.41
N THR A 17 -12.65 -2.85 5.09
CA THR A 17 -11.62 -2.33 6.01
C THR A 17 -11.22 -0.91 5.64
N ASN A 18 -10.57 -0.18 6.57
CA ASN A 18 -9.99 1.14 6.31
C ASN A 18 -8.76 1.11 5.38
N ARG A 19 -8.49 -0.02 4.74
CA ARG A 19 -7.47 -0.17 3.71
C ARG A 19 -8.04 -0.69 2.40
N GLN A 20 -9.30 -0.35 2.10
CA GLN A 20 -9.96 -0.63 0.82
C GLN A 20 -9.90 -2.12 0.41
N THR A 21 -10.04 -2.99 1.40
CA THR A 21 -10.11 -4.44 1.20
C THR A 21 -11.20 -5.01 2.10
N PHE A 22 -11.53 -6.28 1.98
CA PHE A 22 -12.51 -6.96 2.81
C PHE A 22 -11.88 -8.04 3.69
N GLN A 23 -12.57 -8.41 4.76
CA GLN A 23 -12.21 -9.53 5.63
C GLN A 23 -13.42 -10.43 5.84
N PHE A 24 -13.18 -11.74 5.73
CA PHE A 24 -14.05 -12.77 6.29
C PHE A 24 -13.59 -13.10 7.71
N HIS A 25 -14.53 -13.41 8.59
CA HIS A 25 -14.24 -13.84 9.96
C HIS A 25 -14.88 -15.20 10.21
N GLY A 26 -14.22 -16.05 11.01
CA GLY A 26 -14.78 -17.35 11.39
C GLY A 26 -14.77 -18.40 10.28
N ILE A 27 -13.77 -18.39 9.39
CA ILE A 27 -13.51 -19.51 8.48
C ILE A 27 -12.93 -20.66 9.30
N LEU A 28 -13.57 -21.83 9.27
CA LEU A 28 -13.04 -23.03 9.91
C LEU A 28 -11.79 -23.54 9.18
N LYS A 29 -10.85 -24.16 9.90
CA LYS A 29 -9.55 -24.62 9.36
C LYS A 29 -9.67 -25.41 8.05
N LYS A 30 -10.66 -26.32 7.95
CA LYS A 30 -10.91 -27.14 6.74
C LYS A 30 -11.28 -26.31 5.50
N ASN A 31 -11.79 -25.10 5.68
CA ASN A 31 -12.22 -24.19 4.61
C ASN A 31 -11.16 -23.13 4.26
N VAL A 32 -9.97 -23.15 4.88
CA VAL A 32 -8.91 -22.17 4.59
C VAL A 32 -8.38 -22.33 3.17
N LYS A 33 -8.11 -23.54 2.70
CA LYS A 33 -7.70 -23.74 1.30
C LYS A 33 -8.84 -23.42 0.30
N PRO A 34 -10.08 -23.91 0.50
CA PRO A 34 -11.21 -23.54 -0.34
C PRO A 34 -11.44 -22.03 -0.50
N VAL A 35 -11.26 -21.22 0.55
CA VAL A 35 -11.43 -19.75 0.39
C VAL A 35 -10.40 -19.16 -0.57
N HIS A 36 -9.15 -19.64 -0.55
CA HIS A 36 -8.09 -19.14 -1.43
C HIS A 36 -8.37 -19.53 -2.89
N GLN A 37 -8.82 -20.76 -3.13
CA GLN A 37 -9.24 -21.21 -4.46
C GLN A 37 -10.46 -20.44 -4.97
N MET A 38 -11.42 -20.15 -4.09
CA MET A 38 -12.58 -19.32 -4.42
C MET A 38 -12.16 -17.90 -4.82
N LEU A 39 -11.28 -17.25 -4.06
CA LEU A 39 -10.74 -15.94 -4.42
C LEU A 39 -10.06 -15.98 -5.81
N HIS A 40 -9.21 -16.98 -6.02
CA HIS A 40 -8.49 -17.14 -7.28
C HIS A 40 -9.43 -17.34 -8.47
N SER A 41 -10.52 -18.11 -8.30
CA SER A 41 -11.51 -18.36 -9.35
C SER A 41 -12.22 -17.11 -9.87
N VAL A 42 -12.19 -16.01 -9.11
CA VAL A 42 -12.77 -14.70 -9.49
C VAL A 42 -11.70 -13.63 -9.72
N GLY A 43 -10.44 -14.02 -9.90
CA GLY A 43 -9.34 -13.11 -10.19
C GLY A 43 -8.83 -12.32 -8.98
N LEU A 44 -9.09 -12.78 -7.76
CA LEU A 44 -8.58 -12.17 -6.52
C LEU A 44 -7.53 -13.06 -5.86
N ASP A 45 -6.68 -12.45 -5.05
CA ASP A 45 -5.70 -13.15 -4.22
C ASP A 45 -5.78 -12.71 -2.74
N ALA A 46 -5.23 -13.55 -1.87
CA ALA A 46 -4.96 -13.22 -0.47
C ALA A 46 -3.45 -13.25 -0.16
N LEU A 47 -2.62 -13.23 -1.21
CA LEU A 47 -1.17 -13.14 -1.09
C LEU A 47 -0.81 -11.81 -0.42
N ALA A 48 0.23 -11.77 0.41
CA ALA A 48 0.76 -10.52 0.96
C ALA A 48 -0.16 -9.69 1.89
N THR A 49 -1.40 -10.12 2.17
CA THR A 49 -2.37 -9.26 2.88
C THR A 49 -2.03 -9.00 4.36
N ALA A 50 -1.11 -9.78 4.94
CA ALA A 50 -0.69 -9.72 6.34
C ALA A 50 0.84 -9.75 6.50
N ASN A 51 1.33 -9.99 7.73
CA ASN A 51 2.75 -10.16 8.06
C ASN A 51 3.66 -8.98 7.67
N ASP A 52 4.94 -9.27 7.44
CA ASP A 52 6.02 -8.31 7.22
C ASP A 52 6.25 -8.09 5.71
N MET A 53 5.18 -7.60 5.09
CA MET A 53 5.07 -7.38 3.66
C MET A 53 4.36 -6.06 3.37
N ASN A 54 4.42 -5.63 2.11
CA ASN A 54 3.56 -4.58 1.57
C ASN A 54 2.10 -4.98 1.73
N ARG A 55 1.31 -4.08 2.33
CA ARG A 55 -0.14 -4.21 2.47
C ARG A 55 -0.83 -3.63 1.24
N ASN A 56 -2.14 -3.86 1.14
CA ASN A 56 -2.98 -3.26 0.10
C ASN A 56 -2.62 -1.78 -0.11
N VAL A 57 -2.32 -1.42 -1.36
CA VAL A 57 -1.99 -0.06 -1.77
C VAL A 57 -3.30 0.70 -1.89
N LEU A 58 -3.42 1.83 -1.18
CA LEU A 58 -4.64 2.64 -1.26
C LEU A 58 -4.57 3.59 -2.45
N CYS A 59 -5.72 3.90 -3.03
CA CYS A 59 -5.90 4.98 -3.98
C CYS A 59 -7.11 5.82 -3.55
N THR A 60 -7.08 7.14 -3.66
CA THR A 60 -8.28 7.96 -3.42
C THR A 60 -9.48 7.41 -4.18
N SER A 61 -10.58 7.12 -3.47
CA SER A 61 -11.63 6.20 -3.96
C SER A 61 -12.60 6.84 -4.95
N ASN A 62 -12.84 8.14 -4.78
CA ASN A 62 -13.87 8.88 -5.52
C ASN A 62 -13.43 10.34 -5.67
N PRO A 63 -12.44 10.62 -6.54
CA PRO A 63 -11.92 11.96 -6.68
C PRO A 63 -12.89 12.86 -7.45
N TYR A 64 -12.79 14.18 -7.22
CA TYR A 64 -13.52 15.18 -8.02
C TYR A 64 -13.20 15.07 -9.52
N GLU A 65 -11.96 14.72 -9.85
CA GLU A 65 -11.45 14.60 -11.21
C GLU A 65 -11.35 13.11 -11.61
N SER A 66 -12.42 12.57 -12.19
CA SER A 66 -12.49 11.12 -12.44
C SER A 66 -11.52 10.62 -13.52
N GLN A 67 -10.95 11.50 -14.37
CA GLN A 67 -9.89 11.10 -15.31
C GLN A 67 -8.58 10.83 -14.56
N LEU A 68 -8.20 11.73 -13.65
CA LEU A 68 -7.03 11.56 -12.79
C LEU A 68 -7.14 10.29 -11.92
N HIS A 69 -8.36 9.93 -11.52
CA HIS A 69 -8.63 8.68 -10.81
C HIS A 69 -8.08 7.45 -11.52
N ALA A 70 -8.39 7.31 -12.82
CA ALA A 70 -8.04 6.12 -13.57
C ALA A 70 -6.51 5.96 -13.64
N GLU A 71 -5.80 7.05 -13.93
CA GLU A 71 -4.34 7.04 -13.97
C GLU A 71 -3.71 6.76 -12.60
N ALA A 72 -4.20 7.41 -11.54
CA ALA A 72 -3.70 7.20 -10.18
C ALA A 72 -3.97 5.77 -9.68
N TYR A 73 -5.15 5.22 -9.99
CA TYR A 73 -5.52 3.84 -9.69
C TYR A 73 -4.59 2.86 -10.41
N GLU A 74 -4.32 3.07 -11.69
CA GLU A 74 -3.37 2.25 -12.45
C GLU A 74 -1.97 2.27 -11.84
N TRP A 75 -1.51 3.42 -11.34
CA TRP A 75 -0.24 3.48 -10.61
C TRP A 75 -0.29 2.76 -9.26
N ALA A 76 -1.38 2.89 -8.49
CA ALA A 76 -1.57 2.14 -7.25
C ALA A 76 -1.53 0.63 -7.50
N LYS A 77 -2.18 0.17 -8.58
CA LYS A 77 -2.15 -1.22 -9.04
C LYS A 77 -0.75 -1.67 -9.44
N LYS A 78 -0.06 -0.90 -10.30
CA LYS A 78 1.33 -1.20 -10.70
C LYS A 78 2.27 -1.27 -9.50
N ILE A 79 2.14 -0.37 -8.53
CA ILE A 79 2.92 -0.40 -7.28
C ILE A 79 2.59 -1.66 -6.48
N SER A 80 1.30 -2.02 -6.35
CA SER A 80 0.88 -3.24 -5.66
C SER A 80 1.51 -4.49 -6.30
N GLU A 81 1.43 -4.61 -7.63
CA GLU A 81 1.98 -5.73 -8.40
C GLU A 81 3.51 -5.77 -8.35
N HIS A 82 4.17 -4.62 -8.48
CA HIS A 82 5.64 -4.52 -8.41
C HIS A 82 6.18 -4.98 -7.06
N LEU A 83 5.43 -4.72 -6.00
CA LEU A 83 5.80 -4.96 -4.61
C LEU A 83 5.27 -6.29 -4.04
N LEU A 84 4.61 -7.12 -4.87
CA LEU A 84 4.24 -8.48 -4.51
C LEU A 84 5.48 -9.36 -4.33
N PRO A 85 5.41 -10.37 -3.45
CA PRO A 85 6.46 -11.37 -3.34
C PRO A 85 6.48 -12.22 -4.62
N ARG A 86 7.66 -12.38 -5.20
CA ARG A 86 7.95 -13.29 -6.31
C ARG A 86 8.21 -14.69 -5.77
N THR A 87 7.16 -15.30 -5.22
CA THR A 87 7.20 -16.65 -4.64
C THR A 87 6.12 -17.56 -5.22
N ARG A 88 6.46 -18.84 -5.40
CA ARG A 88 5.52 -19.89 -5.79
C ARG A 88 4.74 -20.47 -4.62
N ALA A 89 5.22 -20.25 -3.39
CA ALA A 89 4.69 -20.91 -2.19
C ALA A 89 3.17 -20.74 -2.03
N TYR A 90 2.63 -19.57 -2.38
CA TYR A 90 1.18 -19.34 -2.31
C TYR A 90 0.41 -20.26 -3.26
N ALA A 91 0.86 -20.37 -4.51
CA ALA A 91 0.20 -21.21 -5.50
C ALA A 91 0.36 -22.70 -5.19
N GLU A 92 1.53 -23.12 -4.70
CA GLU A 92 1.82 -24.50 -4.30
C GLU A 92 0.96 -24.94 -3.10
N ILE A 93 0.81 -24.08 -2.08
CA ILE A 93 0.06 -24.43 -0.86
C ILE A 93 -1.45 -24.38 -1.12
N TRP A 94 -1.92 -23.33 -1.79
CA TRP A 94 -3.35 -23.01 -1.83
C TRP A 94 -4.04 -23.37 -3.15
N LEU A 95 -3.33 -23.40 -4.27
CA LEU A 95 -3.90 -23.52 -5.61
C LEU A 95 -3.57 -24.85 -6.31
N ASP A 96 -3.06 -25.84 -5.57
CA ASP A 96 -2.72 -27.17 -6.09
C ASP A 96 -1.72 -27.15 -7.25
N GLN A 97 -0.91 -26.08 -7.36
CA GLN A 97 0.16 -26.03 -8.36
C GLN A 97 1.33 -26.92 -7.98
N GLU A 98 2.00 -27.48 -8.99
CA GLU A 98 3.13 -28.38 -8.79
C GLU A 98 4.27 -27.67 -8.05
N LYS A 99 4.77 -28.34 -7.01
CA LYS A 99 5.93 -27.89 -6.25
C LYS A 99 7.18 -28.10 -7.08
N VAL A 100 7.92 -27.03 -7.32
CA VAL A 100 9.19 -27.10 -8.05
C VAL A 100 10.33 -27.05 -7.04
N ALA A 101 11.33 -27.93 -7.21
CA ALA A 101 12.53 -27.97 -6.36
C ALA A 101 13.54 -26.88 -6.77
N THR A 102 13.09 -25.62 -6.81
CA THR A 102 13.92 -24.44 -7.10
C THR A 102 13.75 -23.42 -5.98
N THR A 103 14.83 -22.74 -5.63
CA THR A 103 14.75 -21.62 -4.69
C THR A 103 14.10 -20.43 -5.40
N ASP A 104 13.00 -19.92 -4.85
CA ASP A 104 12.39 -18.68 -5.33
C ASP A 104 13.41 -17.52 -5.22
N GLU A 105 13.55 -16.73 -6.28
CA GLU A 105 14.33 -15.48 -6.25
C GLU A 105 13.42 -14.31 -5.88
N GLU A 106 13.69 -13.68 -4.74
CA GLU A 106 12.98 -12.49 -4.25
C GLU A 106 13.86 -11.23 -4.34
N PRO A 107 13.90 -10.53 -5.49
CA PRO A 107 14.87 -9.45 -5.72
C PRO A 107 14.62 -8.21 -4.85
N ILE A 108 13.34 -7.92 -4.55
CA ILE A 108 12.97 -6.75 -3.74
C ILE A 108 12.97 -7.10 -2.26
N LEU A 109 12.31 -8.20 -1.88
CA LEU A 109 12.08 -8.52 -0.47
C LEU A 109 13.25 -9.30 0.16
N GLY A 110 14.05 -9.99 -0.66
CA GLY A 110 15.12 -10.87 -0.20
C GLY A 110 14.61 -12.04 0.66
N GLN A 111 15.54 -12.83 1.18
CA GLN A 111 15.22 -14.03 1.96
C GLN A 111 14.45 -13.75 3.26
N THR A 112 14.56 -12.54 3.80
CA THR A 112 14.01 -12.19 5.13
C THR A 112 12.82 -11.23 5.06
N TYR A 113 12.32 -10.93 3.85
CA TYR A 113 11.20 -10.01 3.65
C TYR A 113 11.45 -8.65 4.36
N LEU A 114 10.41 -7.89 4.69
CA LEU A 114 10.57 -6.63 5.41
C LEU A 114 10.71 -6.85 6.93
N PRO A 115 11.27 -5.90 7.69
CA PRO A 115 11.31 -5.97 9.15
C PRO A 115 9.92 -5.92 9.79
N ARG A 116 8.97 -5.27 9.12
CA ARG A 116 7.57 -5.12 9.54
C ARG A 116 6.66 -4.81 8.35
N LYS A 117 5.34 -4.92 8.55
CA LYS A 117 4.31 -4.48 7.58
C LYS A 117 4.66 -3.12 6.97
N PHE A 118 4.46 -2.95 5.67
CA PHE A 118 4.70 -1.70 4.94
C PHE A 118 3.41 -1.26 4.24
N LYS A 119 3.09 0.03 4.27
CA LYS A 119 1.81 0.58 3.81
C LYS A 119 2.08 1.69 2.80
N THR A 120 1.45 1.58 1.64
CA THR A 120 1.57 2.54 0.55
C THR A 120 0.21 3.15 0.22
N THR A 121 0.21 4.41 -0.22
CA THR A 121 -0.96 5.09 -0.78
C THR A 121 -0.60 5.87 -2.03
N VAL A 122 -1.59 6.04 -2.90
CA VAL A 122 -1.63 7.02 -3.99
C VAL A 122 -2.82 7.94 -3.69
N VAL A 123 -2.58 9.24 -3.71
CA VAL A 123 -3.52 10.24 -3.17
C VAL A 123 -3.80 11.27 -4.22
N ILE A 124 -5.07 11.67 -4.37
CA ILE A 124 -5.48 12.73 -5.29
C ILE A 124 -5.91 13.96 -4.48
N PRO A 125 -5.12 15.05 -4.48
CA PRO A 125 -5.56 16.32 -3.95
C PRO A 125 -6.89 16.80 -4.60
N PRO A 126 -7.77 17.48 -3.85
CA PRO A 126 -7.59 17.92 -2.47
C PRO A 126 -8.10 16.91 -1.41
N GLN A 127 -8.31 15.65 -1.77
CA GLN A 127 -8.81 14.62 -0.86
C GLN A 127 -7.67 13.85 -0.18
N ASN A 128 -7.83 13.57 1.11
CA ASN A 128 -6.95 12.73 1.91
C ASN A 128 -7.76 11.63 2.63
N ASP A 129 -8.72 11.04 1.91
CA ASP A 129 -9.57 9.92 2.35
C ASP A 129 -8.74 8.69 2.77
N ILE A 130 -7.58 8.50 2.13
CA ILE A 130 -6.63 7.41 2.41
C ILE A 130 -5.72 7.64 3.65
N ASP A 131 -5.88 8.80 4.32
CA ASP A 131 -5.13 9.27 5.50
C ASP A 131 -3.60 9.08 5.38
N LEU A 132 -2.97 9.76 4.41
CA LEU A 132 -1.60 9.49 3.96
C LEU A 132 -0.56 9.48 5.11
N HIS A 133 -0.73 10.34 6.12
CA HIS A 133 0.21 10.45 7.22
C HIS A 133 0.23 9.20 8.14
N ALA A 134 -0.69 8.25 7.94
CA ALA A 134 -0.70 6.95 8.61
C ALA A 134 0.13 5.86 7.90
N ASN A 135 0.79 6.18 6.78
CA ASN A 135 1.41 5.22 5.86
C ASN A 135 2.90 5.45 5.68
N ASP A 136 3.63 4.40 5.30
CA ASP A 136 5.08 4.44 5.17
C ASP A 136 5.54 5.18 3.91
N MET A 137 4.77 5.08 2.82
CA MET A 137 5.08 5.66 1.52
C MET A 137 3.80 6.18 0.86
N ASN A 138 3.84 7.41 0.36
CA ASN A 138 2.67 8.07 -0.20
C ASN A 138 3.06 8.82 -1.46
N PHE A 139 2.31 8.58 -2.52
CA PHE A 139 2.44 9.27 -3.80
C PHE A 139 1.27 10.24 -3.96
N VAL A 140 1.52 11.53 -3.79
CA VAL A 140 0.50 12.58 -3.99
C VAL A 140 0.51 12.98 -5.45
N ALA A 141 -0.59 12.70 -6.15
CA ALA A 141 -0.77 12.96 -7.58
C ALA A 141 -0.58 14.44 -7.90
N ILE A 142 0.28 14.72 -8.87
CA ILE A 142 0.44 16.05 -9.45
C ILE A 142 -0.05 16.00 -10.90
N ALA A 143 -1.00 16.87 -11.20
CA ALA A 143 -1.62 16.97 -12.50
C ALA A 143 -1.21 18.26 -13.21
N GLU A 144 -1.05 18.18 -14.53
CA GLU A 144 -1.00 19.34 -15.43
C GLU A 144 -2.07 19.14 -16.51
N ASN A 145 -2.91 20.16 -16.73
CA ASN A 145 -4.00 20.12 -17.71
C ASN A 145 -4.92 18.89 -17.56
N GLY A 146 -5.18 18.46 -16.31
CA GLY A 146 -6.04 17.31 -15.98
C GLY A 146 -5.42 15.94 -16.25
N LYS A 147 -4.11 15.88 -16.57
CA LYS A 147 -3.36 14.63 -16.75
C LYS A 147 -2.32 14.47 -15.66
N LEU A 148 -2.12 13.24 -15.21
CA LEU A 148 -1.12 12.93 -14.20
C LEU A 148 0.29 13.07 -14.80
N VAL A 149 1.14 13.92 -14.21
CA VAL A 149 2.52 14.15 -14.69
C VAL A 149 3.59 13.61 -13.75
N GLY A 150 3.25 13.39 -12.48
CA GLY A 150 4.15 12.80 -11.52
C GLY A 150 3.57 12.80 -10.11
N PHE A 151 4.45 12.64 -9.13
CA PHE A 151 4.05 12.53 -7.73
C PHE A 151 4.98 13.32 -6.81
N ASN A 152 4.41 13.95 -5.79
CA ASN A 152 5.19 14.23 -4.58
C ASN A 152 5.25 12.97 -3.71
N LEU A 153 6.43 12.67 -3.19
CA LEU A 153 6.66 11.55 -2.29
C LEU A 153 6.68 12.01 -0.83
N LEU A 154 5.86 11.36 0.01
CA LEU A 154 5.91 11.51 1.47
C LEU A 154 6.18 10.16 2.16
N VAL A 155 7.13 10.12 3.10
CA VAL A 155 7.65 8.88 3.72
C VAL A 155 7.62 8.91 5.25
N GLY A 156 7.38 7.75 5.86
CA GLY A 156 7.62 7.51 7.28
C GLY A 156 6.46 7.85 8.21
N GLY A 157 5.22 7.82 7.73
CA GLY A 157 4.03 7.90 8.59
C GLY A 157 3.77 6.61 9.36
N GLY A 158 3.03 6.69 10.47
CA GLY A 158 2.53 5.49 11.14
C GLY A 158 2.03 5.67 12.57
N LEU A 159 0.90 5.03 12.88
CA LEU A 159 0.09 5.30 14.08
C LEU A 159 0.45 4.46 15.32
N SER A 160 1.10 3.31 15.16
CA SER A 160 1.26 2.34 16.25
C SER A 160 2.05 2.91 17.43
N ILE A 161 1.52 2.76 18.64
CA ILE A 161 2.16 3.08 19.92
C ILE A 161 1.96 1.94 20.92
N GLU A 162 2.69 1.99 22.03
CA GLU A 162 2.50 1.14 23.21
C GLU A 162 2.29 2.04 24.43
N HIS A 163 1.21 1.79 25.19
CA HIS A 163 0.89 2.58 26.39
C HIS A 163 2.04 2.54 27.40
N GLY A 164 2.42 3.71 27.91
CA GLY A 164 3.55 3.87 28.85
C GLY A 164 4.94 3.86 28.20
N ASN A 165 5.08 3.40 26.95
CA ASN A 165 6.37 3.36 26.26
C ASN A 165 6.59 4.60 25.39
N LYS A 166 7.22 5.62 25.98
CA LYS A 166 7.55 6.89 25.30
C LYS A 166 8.51 6.75 24.11
N LYS A 167 9.17 5.60 23.93
CA LYS A 167 9.99 5.33 22.73
C LYS A 167 9.14 4.97 21.52
N THR A 168 7.84 4.72 21.71
CA THR A 168 6.87 4.50 20.63
C THR A 168 5.92 5.69 20.53
N TYR A 169 5.74 6.22 19.32
CA TYR A 169 4.94 7.41 19.07
C TYR A 169 4.32 7.35 17.68
N ALA A 170 3.17 8.01 17.49
CA ALA A 170 2.64 8.25 16.15
C ALA A 170 3.52 9.28 15.43
N ARG A 171 3.67 9.14 14.11
CA ARG A 171 4.48 10.05 13.29
C ARG A 171 3.74 10.35 12.01
N THR A 172 3.74 11.60 11.57
CA THR A 172 3.30 12.00 10.22
C THR A 172 4.37 11.66 9.18
N ALA A 173 3.96 11.45 7.94
CA ALA A 173 4.92 11.30 6.83
C ALA A 173 5.63 12.63 6.51
N SER A 174 6.90 12.57 6.11
CA SER A 174 7.73 13.72 5.73
C SER A 174 7.89 13.79 4.22
N GLU A 175 7.87 15.00 3.67
CA GLU A 175 8.11 15.26 2.24
C GLU A 175 9.55 14.90 1.85
N PHE A 176 9.69 14.21 0.73
CA PHE A 176 10.99 13.90 0.11
C PHE A 176 11.23 14.79 -1.11
N GLY A 177 10.21 14.98 -1.94
CA GLY A 177 10.28 15.78 -3.16
C GLY A 177 9.39 15.21 -4.25
N TYR A 178 9.46 15.84 -5.42
CA TYR A 178 8.73 15.44 -6.62
C TYR A 178 9.52 14.43 -7.46
N LEU A 179 8.79 13.54 -8.15
CA LEU A 179 9.31 12.64 -9.18
C LEU A 179 8.38 12.60 -10.41
N PRO A 180 8.92 12.59 -11.64
CA PRO A 180 8.18 12.22 -12.85
C PRO A 180 7.60 10.81 -12.79
N LEU A 181 6.49 10.58 -13.50
CA LEU A 181 5.77 9.30 -13.50
C LEU A 181 6.64 8.07 -13.81
N GLU A 182 7.57 8.19 -14.76
CA GLU A 182 8.41 7.07 -15.20
C GLU A 182 9.30 6.49 -14.09
N HIS A 183 9.59 7.26 -13.04
CA HIS A 183 10.42 6.83 -11.92
C HIS A 183 9.63 6.20 -10.76
N THR A 184 8.30 6.14 -10.85
CA THR A 184 7.43 5.73 -9.72
C THR A 184 7.80 4.36 -9.15
N LEU A 185 7.97 3.34 -9.99
CA LEU A 185 8.27 1.98 -9.51
C LEU A 185 9.70 1.85 -8.96
N ALA A 186 10.67 2.49 -9.62
CA ALA A 186 12.06 2.53 -9.16
C ALA A 186 12.17 3.21 -7.78
N VAL A 187 11.45 4.31 -7.58
CA VAL A 187 11.37 4.99 -6.28
C VAL A 187 10.64 4.14 -5.24
N ALA A 188 9.52 3.51 -5.60
CA ALA A 188 8.80 2.62 -4.68
C ALA A 188 9.70 1.49 -4.18
N GLU A 189 10.42 0.84 -5.08
CA GLU A 189 11.40 -0.19 -4.75
C GLU A 189 12.57 0.35 -3.92
N ALA A 190 13.10 1.52 -4.27
CA ALA A 190 14.18 2.16 -3.53
C ALA A 190 13.79 2.43 -2.07
N VAL A 191 12.60 2.97 -1.81
CA VAL A 191 12.10 3.19 -0.44
C VAL A 191 11.93 1.86 0.31
N VAL A 192 11.31 0.87 -0.34
CA VAL A 192 11.06 -0.45 0.27
C VAL A 192 12.36 -1.16 0.60
N THR A 193 13.32 -1.17 -0.31
CA THR A 193 14.62 -1.83 -0.10
C THR A 193 15.48 -1.07 0.92
N THR A 194 15.44 0.26 0.96
CA THR A 194 16.09 1.03 2.05
C THR A 194 15.52 0.62 3.40
N GLN A 195 14.19 0.54 3.51
CA GLN A 195 13.55 0.06 4.74
C GLN A 195 13.89 -1.41 5.05
N ARG A 196 13.96 -2.28 4.03
CA ARG A 196 14.36 -3.68 4.18
C ARG A 196 15.73 -3.81 4.82
N ASP A 197 16.67 -2.99 4.38
CA ASP A 197 18.09 -3.07 4.76
C ASP A 197 18.37 -2.34 6.08
N TRP A 198 17.71 -1.20 6.33
CA TRP A 198 17.99 -0.34 7.48
C TRP A 198 17.03 -0.53 8.65
N GLY A 199 15.85 -1.12 8.44
CA GLY A 199 14.87 -1.29 9.50
C GLY A 199 15.33 -2.28 10.58
N ASN A 200 15.00 -1.97 11.83
CA ASN A 200 15.39 -2.78 12.98
C ASN A 200 14.72 -4.17 12.92
N ARG A 201 15.51 -5.25 13.00
CA ARG A 201 15.02 -6.64 13.04
C ARG A 201 15.16 -7.30 14.41
N THR A 202 15.79 -6.64 15.37
CA THR A 202 15.95 -7.11 16.76
C THR A 202 14.73 -6.75 17.62
N ASP A 203 14.21 -5.52 17.48
CA ASP A 203 13.01 -5.06 18.17
C ASP A 203 11.90 -4.69 17.18
N ARG A 204 10.86 -5.54 17.13
CA ARG A 204 9.68 -5.36 16.26
C ARG A 204 8.91 -4.08 16.56
N LYS A 205 8.97 -3.54 17.79
CA LYS A 205 8.33 -2.27 18.16
C LYS A 205 9.04 -1.08 17.53
N ASN A 206 10.32 -1.23 17.17
CA ASN A 206 11.15 -0.24 16.51
C ASN A 206 11.36 -0.50 15.00
N ALA A 207 10.68 -1.50 14.43
CA ALA A 207 10.94 -2.00 13.07
C ALA A 207 10.25 -1.24 11.93
N LYS A 208 9.37 -0.27 12.21
CA LYS A 208 8.64 0.50 11.18
C LYS A 208 9.48 1.63 10.60
N THR A 209 9.24 1.99 9.34
CA THR A 209 9.94 3.05 8.59
C THR A 209 10.04 4.36 9.37
N LYS A 210 8.97 4.75 10.07
CA LYS A 210 8.96 5.94 10.94
C LYS A 210 10.15 6.01 11.90
N TYR A 211 10.56 4.89 12.50
CA TYR A 211 11.69 4.87 13.44
C TYR A 211 13.04 4.84 12.73
N THR A 212 13.12 4.17 11.58
CA THR A 212 14.33 4.22 10.72
C THR A 212 14.60 5.66 10.33
N LEU A 213 13.57 6.37 9.87
CA LEU A 213 13.64 7.75 9.42
C LEU A 213 14.03 8.70 10.56
N GLU A 214 13.43 8.56 11.74
CA GLU A 214 13.81 9.33 12.94
C GLU A 214 15.25 9.06 13.39
N ARG A 215 15.72 7.82 13.28
CA ARG A 215 17.08 7.46 13.70
C ARG A 215 18.15 8.02 12.77
N VAL A 216 17.92 8.01 11.45
CA VAL A 216 18.94 8.39 10.45
C VAL A 216 18.78 9.82 9.94
N GLY A 217 17.60 10.43 10.11
CA GLY A 217 17.24 11.72 9.56
C GLY A 217 16.64 11.63 8.15
N VAL A 218 15.78 12.61 7.81
CA VAL A 218 15.09 12.68 6.50
C VAL A 218 16.08 12.74 5.35
N GLU A 219 17.05 13.65 5.41
CA GLU A 219 18.03 13.84 4.33
C GLU A 219 18.89 12.60 4.08
N THR A 220 19.33 11.91 5.13
CA THR A 220 20.10 10.67 5.00
C THR A 220 19.28 9.56 4.34
N PHE A 221 18.01 9.41 4.74
CA PHE A 221 17.12 8.41 4.12
C PHE A 221 16.83 8.77 2.67
N LYS A 222 16.52 10.05 2.39
CA LYS A 222 16.30 10.58 1.04
C LYS A 222 17.50 10.31 0.13
N ALA A 223 18.71 10.61 0.58
CA ALA A 223 19.93 10.40 -0.20
C ALA A 223 20.15 8.92 -0.57
N GLU A 224 19.85 7.99 0.34
CA GLU A 224 19.94 6.55 0.02
C GLU A 224 18.86 6.12 -0.97
N VAL A 225 17.63 6.62 -0.85
CA VAL A 225 16.56 6.35 -1.82
C VAL A 225 16.94 6.88 -3.19
N GLU A 226 17.45 8.11 -3.29
CA GLU A 226 17.97 8.70 -4.52
C GLU A 226 19.06 7.83 -5.15
N ARG A 227 20.04 7.37 -4.34
CA ARG A 227 21.11 6.49 -4.80
C ARG A 227 20.58 5.18 -5.40
N ARG A 228 19.58 4.56 -4.79
CA ARG A 228 18.98 3.29 -5.26
C ARG A 228 18.08 3.47 -6.47
N ALA A 229 17.29 4.54 -6.49
CA ALA A 229 16.39 4.84 -7.60
C ALA A 229 17.13 5.40 -8.83
N GLY A 230 18.37 5.86 -8.66
CA GLY A 230 19.15 6.48 -9.74
C GLY A 230 18.63 7.86 -10.14
N ILE A 231 17.96 8.57 -9.23
CA ILE A 231 17.37 9.89 -9.48
C ILE A 231 17.75 10.88 -8.37
N LYS A 232 17.49 12.17 -8.61
CA LYS A 232 17.39 13.19 -7.56
C LYS A 232 15.96 13.69 -7.50
N PHE A 233 15.40 13.79 -6.30
CA PHE A 233 14.05 14.34 -6.16
C PHE A 233 14.07 15.84 -6.47
N GLU A 234 13.12 16.29 -7.27
CA GLU A 234 12.85 17.70 -7.47
C GLU A 234 12.20 18.32 -6.22
N PRO A 235 12.17 19.66 -6.11
CA PRO A 235 11.38 20.33 -5.08
C PRO A 235 9.92 19.86 -5.08
N ILE A 236 9.32 19.81 -3.90
CA ILE A 236 7.88 19.52 -3.76
C ILE A 236 7.09 20.50 -4.63
N ARG A 237 6.15 19.96 -5.42
CA ARG A 237 5.18 20.76 -6.15
C ARG A 237 4.01 21.11 -5.22
N PRO A 238 3.38 22.29 -5.33
CA PRO A 238 2.29 22.68 -4.44
C PRO A 238 1.11 21.70 -4.48
N TYR A 239 0.56 21.38 -3.31
CA TYR A 239 -0.67 20.62 -3.16
C TYR A 239 -1.38 21.07 -1.87
N GLU A 240 -2.69 20.84 -1.79
CA GLU A 240 -3.46 21.09 -0.58
C GLU A 240 -4.44 19.94 -0.33
N PHE A 241 -4.81 19.72 0.92
CA PHE A 241 -5.90 18.82 1.27
C PHE A 241 -6.99 19.58 2.03
N THR A 242 -8.24 19.40 1.61
CA THR A 242 -9.39 20.09 2.19
C THR A 242 -10.31 19.17 3.00
N GLY A 243 -10.16 17.84 2.85
CA GLY A 243 -11.00 16.89 3.55
C GLY A 243 -10.48 15.45 3.53
N ARG A 244 -11.07 14.63 4.40
CA ARG A 244 -10.80 13.19 4.53
C ARG A 244 -12.06 12.32 4.46
N GLY A 245 -13.23 12.97 4.34
CA GLY A 245 -14.51 12.27 4.34
C GLY A 245 -14.80 11.64 2.99
N ASP A 246 -15.51 10.52 3.03
CA ASP A 246 -16.15 9.97 1.84
C ASP A 246 -17.25 10.91 1.34
N ARG A 247 -17.54 10.80 0.05
CA ARG A 247 -18.66 11.52 -0.59
C ARG A 247 -19.91 10.64 -0.53
N ILE A 248 -20.46 10.44 0.66
CA ILE A 248 -21.67 9.61 0.88
C ILE A 248 -22.84 10.14 0.04
N GLY A 249 -23.57 9.23 -0.61
CA GLY A 249 -24.66 9.55 -1.53
C GLY A 249 -24.23 9.57 -2.99
N TRP A 250 -25.05 10.20 -3.83
CA TRP A 250 -24.82 10.26 -5.28
C TRP A 250 -23.86 11.39 -5.67
N VAL A 251 -22.86 11.04 -6.47
CA VAL A 251 -21.98 12.01 -7.13
C VAL A 251 -21.84 11.67 -8.62
N LYS A 252 -21.71 12.70 -9.45
CA LYS A 252 -21.52 12.54 -10.89
C LYS A 252 -20.05 12.21 -11.18
N GLY A 253 -19.83 11.21 -12.03
CA GLY A 253 -18.52 10.81 -12.57
C GLY A 253 -18.32 11.27 -14.01
N ILE A 254 -17.43 10.60 -14.75
CA ILE A 254 -17.21 10.80 -16.19
C ILE A 254 -18.26 10.06 -17.04
N ASP A 255 -18.44 10.52 -18.28
CA ASP A 255 -19.30 9.89 -19.30
C ASP A 255 -20.76 9.69 -18.84
N ASP A 256 -21.30 10.70 -18.15
CA ASP A 256 -22.65 10.71 -17.56
C ASP A 256 -22.95 9.60 -16.53
N ASN A 257 -21.90 8.92 -16.07
CA ASN A 257 -22.01 7.94 -14.99
C ASN A 257 -22.18 8.61 -13.63
N TRP A 258 -22.72 7.84 -12.69
CA TRP A 258 -22.92 8.25 -11.31
C TRP A 258 -22.34 7.22 -10.36
N HIS A 259 -21.78 7.70 -9.25
CA HIS A 259 -21.28 6.87 -8.15
C HIS A 259 -22.15 7.09 -6.92
N LEU A 260 -22.67 6.01 -6.34
CA LEU A 260 -23.38 6.02 -5.05
C LEU A 260 -22.46 5.44 -3.98
N THR A 261 -21.99 6.26 -3.05
CA THR A 261 -21.25 5.78 -1.88
C THR A 261 -22.23 5.51 -0.75
N LEU A 262 -22.21 4.26 -0.24
CA LEU A 262 -23.06 3.74 0.83
C LEU A 262 -22.35 3.73 2.18
#